data_AF-A0A5D3B8L2-F1
#
_entry.id   AF-A0A5D3B8L2-F1
#
_cell.length_a   1.000
_cell.length_b   1.000
_cell.length_c   1.000
_cell.angle_alpha   90.00
_cell.angle_beta   90.00
_cell.angle_gamma   90.00
#
_symmetry.space_group_name_H-M   'P 1'
#
loop_
_entity.id
_entity.type
_entity.pdbx_description
1 polymer ?
#
loop_
_entity_poly.entity_id
_entity_poly.type
_entity_poly.pdbx_seq_one_letter_code
_entity_poly.pdbx_strand_id
1 'polypeptide(L)'
;MPNDYSGLRWGVATASLGMNPIHDICTNALQKAGFAYTEVDFGEYVAWVRSELPNLYWSEGGEPDPSDTEIWDAFYAKIDDFKALAAKYGLTILILRPLNQFDGWPEGSKMVLCSELGVEQIQERLLIWAALGRPLPLVGKNAGQSVKDGNDMGHANALQTFKAVLDQGWSGIVMFAFFEVLRMSPADPNIPYKYANGAALSEKRLLEALQK
;
A
#
# COMPACT_ATOMS: atom_id res chain seq x y z
N MET A 1 11.83 -0.68 -31.18
CA MET A 1 12.90 -0.66 -30.16
C MET A 1 12.35 -1.43 -28.95
N PRO A 2 13.17 -2.17 -28.18
CA PRO A 2 12.70 -2.71 -26.91
C PRO A 2 12.21 -1.53 -26.05
N ASN A 3 11.00 -1.62 -25.51
CA ASN A 3 10.53 -0.62 -24.56
C ASN A 3 11.44 -0.67 -23.32
N ASP A 4 11.95 0.48 -22.90
CA ASP A 4 12.74 0.62 -21.68
C ASP A 4 11.80 0.76 -20.48
N TYR A 5 11.77 -0.26 -19.63
CA TYR A 5 10.95 -0.28 -18.41
C TYR A 5 11.76 0.01 -17.15
N SER A 6 13.02 0.44 -17.27
CA SER A 6 13.90 0.72 -16.13
C SER A 6 13.41 1.86 -15.22
N GLY A 7 12.53 2.73 -15.74
CA GLY A 7 11.89 3.80 -14.98
C GLY A 7 10.77 3.34 -14.03
N LEU A 8 10.36 2.06 -14.09
CA LEU A 8 9.34 1.52 -13.19
C LEU A 8 9.91 1.31 -11.78
N ARG A 9 9.13 1.74 -10.79
CA ARG A 9 9.43 1.55 -9.37
C ARG A 9 8.36 0.67 -8.74
N TRP A 10 8.73 -0.30 -7.92
CA TRP A 10 7.79 -1.31 -7.41
C TRP A 10 7.62 -1.20 -5.91
N GLY A 11 6.38 -1.30 -5.45
CA GLY A 11 6.03 -1.32 -4.04
C GLY A 11 4.86 -2.24 -3.73
N VAL A 12 4.59 -2.41 -2.45
CA VAL A 12 3.44 -3.17 -1.96
C VAL A 12 2.66 -2.33 -0.96
N ALA A 13 1.34 -2.37 -1.02
CA ALA A 13 0.49 -1.77 -0.01
C ALA A 13 0.48 -2.64 1.25
N THR A 14 0.78 -2.07 2.42
CA THR A 14 0.90 -2.83 3.68
C THR A 14 -0.40 -3.47 4.13
N ALA A 15 -1.55 -2.87 3.82
CA ALA A 15 -2.87 -3.49 4.01
C ALA A 15 -3.01 -4.86 3.30
N SER A 16 -2.13 -5.13 2.34
CA SER A 16 -2.06 -6.39 1.62
C SER A 16 -1.16 -7.41 2.31
N LEU A 17 -0.44 -7.09 3.37
CA LEU A 17 0.54 -8.00 3.99
C LEU A 17 -0.02 -8.78 5.18
N GLY A 18 -1.22 -8.46 5.66
CA GLY A 18 -1.87 -9.21 6.72
C GLY A 18 -3.10 -8.50 7.25
N MET A 19 -4.03 -9.26 7.82
CA MET A 19 -5.25 -8.71 8.45
C MET A 19 -5.39 -9.13 9.93
N ASN A 20 -4.28 -9.59 10.51
CA ASN A 20 -4.22 -10.01 11.90
C ASN A 20 -3.36 -9.02 12.69
N PRO A 21 -3.72 -8.65 13.93
CA PRO A 21 -2.93 -7.73 14.75
C PRO A 21 -1.48 -8.15 15.01
N ILE A 22 -1.13 -9.44 14.87
CA ILE A 22 0.27 -9.88 14.99
C ILE A 22 1.13 -9.54 13.76
N HIS A 23 0.47 -9.21 12.63
CA HIS A 23 1.12 -8.71 11.44
C HIS A 23 1.27 -7.20 11.63
N ASP A 24 2.39 -6.79 12.24
CA ASP A 24 2.83 -5.38 12.35
C ASP A 24 2.89 -4.73 10.95
N ILE A 25 3.40 -3.49 10.78
CA ILE A 25 3.55 -2.77 9.49
C ILE A 25 4.42 -3.52 8.43
N CYS A 26 4.80 -4.77 8.71
CA CYS A 26 5.29 -5.76 7.75
C CYS A 26 6.55 -5.32 6.99
N THR A 27 7.27 -4.34 7.54
CA THR A 27 8.45 -3.71 6.93
C THR A 27 9.58 -4.71 6.69
N ASN A 28 9.75 -5.67 7.59
CA ASN A 28 10.75 -6.73 7.45
C ASN A 28 10.42 -7.70 6.30
N ALA A 29 9.14 -8.00 6.07
CA ALA A 29 8.72 -8.85 4.97
C ALA A 29 9.01 -8.17 3.61
N LEU A 30 8.71 -6.88 3.51
CA LEU A 30 9.01 -6.09 2.32
C LEU A 30 10.50 -5.92 2.06
N GLN A 31 11.28 -5.60 3.10
CA GLN A 31 12.73 -5.50 3.01
C GLN A 31 13.35 -6.81 2.48
N LYS A 32 12.95 -7.97 3.05
CA LYS A 32 13.47 -9.27 2.60
C LYS A 32 13.04 -9.64 1.18
N ALA A 33 11.87 -9.17 0.75
CA ALA A 33 11.39 -9.36 -0.61
C ALA A 33 12.03 -8.39 -1.62
N GLY A 34 12.82 -7.41 -1.16
CA GLY A 34 13.56 -6.47 -2.02
C GLY A 34 12.79 -5.22 -2.42
N PHE A 35 11.64 -4.93 -1.79
CA PHE A 35 10.89 -3.71 -2.07
C PHE A 35 11.52 -2.50 -1.37
N ALA A 36 11.55 -1.37 -2.08
CA ALA A 36 12.02 -0.08 -1.55
C ALA A 36 10.86 0.91 -1.30
N TYR A 37 9.65 0.58 -1.74
CA TYR A 37 8.50 1.47 -1.70
C TYR A 37 7.30 0.77 -1.09
N THR A 38 6.50 1.52 -0.35
CA THR A 38 5.26 1.00 0.24
C THR A 38 4.18 2.07 0.35
N GLU A 39 2.94 1.63 0.35
CA GLU A 39 1.78 2.40 0.76
C GLU A 39 1.33 1.87 2.12
N VAL A 40 1.08 2.76 3.07
CA VAL A 40 0.65 2.40 4.43
C VAL A 40 -0.83 2.67 4.61
N ASP A 41 -1.57 1.74 5.23
CA ASP A 41 -2.96 2.00 5.63
C ASP A 41 -3.03 2.99 6.79
N PHE A 42 -3.94 3.98 6.74
CA PHE A 42 -4.08 4.93 7.84
C PHE A 42 -4.42 4.24 9.16
N GLY A 43 -5.19 3.14 9.13
CA GLY A 43 -5.48 2.36 10.33
C GLY A 43 -4.21 1.77 10.97
N GLU A 44 -3.22 1.35 10.17
CA GLU A 44 -1.93 0.87 10.67
C GLU A 44 -1.10 2.01 11.26
N TYR A 45 -1.10 3.19 10.64
CA TYR A 45 -0.45 4.37 11.20
C TYR A 45 -1.08 4.77 12.55
N VAL A 46 -2.41 4.80 12.63
CA VAL A 46 -3.14 5.06 13.88
C VAL A 46 -2.80 4.03 14.94
N ALA A 47 -2.75 2.74 14.58
CA ALA A 47 -2.39 1.68 15.51
C ALA A 47 -0.95 1.84 16.04
N TRP A 48 -0.01 2.24 15.18
CA TRP A 48 1.35 2.52 15.59
C TRP A 48 1.44 3.75 16.50
N VAL A 49 0.79 4.88 16.16
CA VAL A 49 0.78 6.08 17.04
C VAL A 49 0.16 5.76 18.40
N ARG A 50 -0.89 4.95 18.45
CA ARG A 50 -1.48 4.43 19.71
C ARG A 50 -0.47 3.70 20.57
N SER A 51 0.39 2.88 19.95
CA SER A 51 1.41 2.13 20.67
C SER A 51 2.51 3.04 21.23
N GLU A 52 2.81 4.14 20.53
CA GLU A 52 3.80 5.14 20.93
C GLU A 52 3.27 6.13 21.98
N LEU A 53 1.95 6.40 21.97
CA LEU A 53 1.27 7.37 22.83
C LEU A 53 0.10 6.71 23.59
N PRO A 54 0.37 5.77 24.51
CA PRO A 54 -0.67 4.96 25.16
C PRO A 54 -1.61 5.76 26.08
N ASN A 55 -1.20 6.98 26.46
CA ASN A 55 -1.98 7.86 27.34
C ASN A 55 -2.83 8.89 26.60
N LEU A 56 -2.73 8.97 25.27
CA LEU A 56 -3.58 9.85 24.48
C LEU A 56 -5.03 9.32 24.54
N TYR A 57 -6.00 10.21 24.73
CA TYR A 57 -7.41 9.82 24.69
C TYR A 57 -7.83 9.53 23.24
N TRP A 58 -8.63 8.48 23.04
CA TRP A 58 -9.10 8.08 21.72
C TRP A 58 -10.63 8.00 21.73
N SER A 59 -11.27 8.59 20.72
CA SER A 59 -12.71 8.48 20.49
C SER A 59 -13.16 7.01 20.33
N GLU A 60 -14.42 6.74 20.69
CA GLU A 60 -15.02 5.41 20.50
C GLU A 60 -15.06 5.04 19.01
N GLY A 61 -14.74 3.77 18.69
CA GLY A 61 -14.85 3.24 17.33
C GLY A 61 -13.53 3.02 16.60
N GLY A 62 -12.40 3.41 17.19
CA GLY A 62 -11.08 3.07 16.67
C GLY A 62 -10.58 3.97 15.54
N GLU A 63 -11.41 4.88 15.03
CA GLU A 63 -11.04 5.95 14.10
C GLU A 63 -10.92 7.30 14.84
N PRO A 64 -10.01 8.19 14.43
CA PRO A 64 -9.87 9.51 15.03
C PRO A 64 -11.07 10.41 14.71
N ASP A 65 -11.62 11.09 15.71
CA ASP A 65 -12.68 12.08 15.49
C ASP A 65 -12.13 13.24 14.63
N PRO A 66 -12.79 13.55 13.49
CA PRO A 66 -12.54 14.73 12.68
C PRO A 66 -12.29 16.06 13.41
N SER A 67 -12.97 16.24 14.54
CA SER A 67 -12.98 17.46 15.34
C SER A 67 -11.97 17.45 16.49
N ASP A 68 -11.31 16.33 16.76
CA ASP A 68 -10.36 16.18 17.85
C ASP A 68 -8.96 16.66 17.44
N THR A 69 -8.71 17.95 17.65
CA THR A 69 -7.44 18.59 17.31
C THR A 69 -6.24 17.99 18.05
N GLU A 70 -6.43 17.46 19.26
CA GLU A 70 -5.34 16.88 20.05
C GLU A 70 -4.83 15.58 19.42
N ILE A 71 -5.75 14.73 18.94
CA ILE A 71 -5.39 13.51 18.20
C ILE A 71 -4.70 13.83 16.88
N TRP A 72 -5.21 14.83 16.13
CA TRP A 72 -4.58 15.22 14.87
C TRP A 72 -3.17 15.79 15.09
N ASP A 73 -2.98 16.67 16.07
CA ASP A 73 -1.66 17.22 16.42
C ASP A 73 -0.67 16.12 16.81
N ALA A 74 -1.13 15.10 17.55
CA ALA A 74 -0.32 13.93 17.87
C ALA A 74 0.08 13.13 16.62
N PHE A 75 -0.83 12.97 15.65
CA PHE A 75 -0.49 12.36 14.36
C PHE A 75 0.54 13.18 13.59
N TYR A 76 0.40 14.50 13.50
CA TYR A 76 1.38 15.34 12.81
C TYR A 76 2.76 15.24 13.46
N ALA A 77 2.81 15.30 14.79
CA ALA A 77 4.06 15.20 15.56
C ALA A 77 4.81 13.87 15.37
N LYS A 78 4.11 12.81 14.95
CA LYS A 78 4.66 11.46 14.78
C LYS A 78 5.04 11.09 13.35
N ILE A 79 4.81 11.98 12.38
CA ILE A 79 5.10 11.75 10.96
C ILE A 79 6.57 11.36 10.73
N ASP A 80 7.51 12.14 11.26
CA ASP A 80 8.93 11.92 10.97
C ASP A 80 9.50 10.71 11.71
N ASP A 81 9.00 10.42 12.92
CA ASP A 81 9.28 9.18 13.64
C ASP A 81 8.85 7.95 12.81
N PHE A 82 7.69 8.04 12.15
CA PHE A 82 7.16 6.97 11.32
C PHE A 82 7.94 6.79 10.02
N LYS A 83 8.30 7.89 9.35
CA LYS A 83 9.21 7.85 8.19
C LYS A 83 10.54 7.22 8.58
N ALA A 84 11.09 7.58 9.74
CA ALA A 84 12.32 7.00 10.26
C ALA A 84 12.19 5.50 10.56
N LEU A 85 11.03 5.05 11.05
CA LEU A 85 10.73 3.63 11.22
C LEU A 85 10.80 2.90 9.88
N ALA A 86 10.12 3.36 8.84
CA ALA A 86 10.17 2.75 7.51
C ALA A 86 11.59 2.76 6.91
N ALA A 87 12.32 3.86 7.09
CA ALA A 87 13.69 4.01 6.60
C ALA A 87 14.67 2.98 7.21
N LYS A 88 14.45 2.54 8.47
CA LYS A 88 15.26 1.46 9.09
C LYS A 88 15.18 0.14 8.30
N TYR A 89 14.12 -0.05 7.52
CA TYR A 89 13.93 -1.22 6.67
C TYR A 89 14.26 -0.95 5.20
N GLY A 90 14.81 0.24 4.88
CA GLY A 90 15.09 0.65 3.50
C GLY A 90 13.83 0.98 2.70
N LEU A 91 12.71 1.25 3.37
CA LEU A 91 11.43 1.56 2.74
C LEU A 91 11.19 3.08 2.70
N THR A 92 10.60 3.52 1.59
CA THR A 92 10.01 4.85 1.42
C THR A 92 8.49 4.70 1.42
N ILE A 93 7.82 5.38 2.35
CA ILE A 93 6.35 5.47 2.36
C ILE A 93 5.95 6.50 1.31
N LEU A 94 5.16 6.07 0.32
CA LEU A 94 4.72 6.92 -0.77
C LEU A 94 3.31 7.47 -0.56
N ILE A 95 2.47 6.69 0.12
CA ILE A 95 1.04 6.95 0.24
C ILE A 95 0.61 6.52 1.64
N LEU A 96 -0.22 7.34 2.27
CA LEU A 96 -1.03 6.95 3.41
C LEU A 96 -2.46 6.76 2.90
N ARG A 97 -2.93 5.51 2.83
CA ARG A 97 -4.27 5.20 2.34
C ARG A 97 -5.31 5.65 3.37
N PRO A 98 -6.30 6.48 3.00
CA PRO A 98 -7.36 6.87 3.91
C PRO A 98 -8.20 5.65 4.35
N LEU A 99 -8.84 5.74 5.52
CA LEU A 99 -9.75 4.71 6.01
C LEU A 99 -10.95 4.54 5.07
N ASN A 100 -11.55 3.35 5.04
CA ASN A 100 -12.73 3.05 4.21
C ASN A 100 -13.95 3.95 4.53
N GLN A 101 -13.96 4.64 5.68
CA GLN A 101 -15.03 5.57 6.08
C GLN A 101 -14.70 7.04 5.79
N PHE A 102 -13.49 7.35 5.29
CA PHE A 102 -13.08 8.73 4.97
C PHE A 102 -13.77 9.32 3.73
N ASP A 103 -14.56 8.53 3.00
CA ASP A 103 -15.37 8.96 1.85
C ASP A 103 -16.61 9.81 2.24
N GLY A 104 -16.84 10.06 3.54
CA GLY A 104 -18.06 10.69 4.07
C GLY A 104 -17.98 12.16 4.51
N TRP A 105 -16.88 12.89 4.28
CA TRP A 105 -16.73 14.22 4.86
C TRP A 105 -17.57 15.31 4.17
N PRO A 106 -18.14 16.26 4.93
CA PRO A 106 -18.83 17.42 4.36
C PRO A 106 -17.89 18.25 3.48
N GLU A 107 -18.47 18.83 2.44
CA GLU A 107 -17.81 19.80 1.56
C GLU A 107 -17.16 20.93 2.38
N GLY A 108 -15.87 21.23 2.13
CA GLY A 108 -15.12 22.30 2.81
C GLY A 108 -14.17 21.86 3.94
N SER A 109 -14.08 20.57 4.25
CA SER A 109 -13.16 20.05 5.26
C SER A 109 -11.68 20.10 4.80
N LYS A 110 -10.77 20.65 5.63
CA LYS A 110 -9.35 20.80 5.29
C LYS A 110 -8.54 19.53 5.64
N MET A 111 -8.10 18.76 4.64
CA MET A 111 -7.17 17.63 4.84
C MET A 111 -5.70 18.09 4.73
N VAL A 112 -5.09 18.50 5.85
CA VAL A 112 -3.69 18.96 5.91
C VAL A 112 -2.68 17.81 6.07
N LEU A 113 -3.11 16.63 6.57
CA LEU A 113 -2.22 15.53 6.99
C LEU A 113 -1.38 14.90 5.89
N CYS A 114 -1.93 14.69 4.68
CA CYS A 114 -1.16 14.05 3.62
C CYS A 114 -0.06 14.95 3.04
N SER A 115 -0.23 16.28 3.10
CA SER A 115 0.75 17.23 2.55
C SER A 115 2.06 17.30 3.36
N GLU A 116 2.00 17.14 4.68
CA GLU A 116 3.17 17.19 5.59
C GLU A 116 3.97 15.89 5.63
N LEU A 117 3.36 14.78 5.19
CA LEU A 117 4.06 13.51 4.98
C LEU A 117 5.02 13.52 3.77
N GLY A 118 5.10 14.60 3.00
CA GLY A 118 5.88 14.65 1.76
C GLY A 118 5.26 13.82 0.64
N VAL A 119 3.97 13.50 0.76
CA VAL A 119 3.19 12.84 -0.27
C VAL A 119 2.74 13.92 -1.25
N GLU A 120 2.93 13.70 -2.55
CA GLU A 120 2.32 14.55 -3.59
C GLU A 120 0.80 14.48 -3.45
N GLN A 121 0.22 15.43 -2.70
CA GLN A 121 -1.22 15.57 -2.58
C GLN A 121 -1.68 16.44 -3.75
N ILE A 122 -2.32 15.82 -4.73
CA ILE A 122 -3.23 16.56 -5.61
C ILE A 122 -4.62 16.46 -4.95
N GLN A 123 -5.35 17.56 -4.93
CA GLN A 123 -6.71 17.61 -4.42
C GLN A 123 -7.71 17.02 -5.41
N GLU A 124 -8.86 16.61 -4.88
CA GLU A 124 -10.09 16.18 -5.56
C GLU A 124 -10.27 14.66 -5.76
N ARG A 125 -10.99 14.09 -4.77
CA ARG A 125 -12.00 13.03 -4.88
C ARG A 125 -11.73 11.97 -5.94
N LEU A 126 -11.26 10.79 -5.52
CA LEU A 126 -11.13 9.58 -6.35
C LEU A 126 -10.22 9.65 -7.60
N LEU A 127 -9.81 10.83 -8.09
CA LEU A 127 -9.26 10.98 -9.44
C LEU A 127 -7.73 10.82 -9.53
N ILE A 128 -6.98 11.00 -8.44
CA ILE A 128 -5.50 10.87 -8.47
C ILE A 128 -5.02 9.45 -8.19
N TRP A 129 -5.87 8.63 -7.56
CA TRP A 129 -5.73 7.17 -7.54
C TRP A 129 -5.52 6.59 -8.94
N ALA A 130 -5.95 7.29 -10.00
CA ALA A 130 -5.74 6.88 -11.40
C ALA A 130 -4.52 7.54 -12.09
N ALA A 131 -3.93 8.59 -11.50
CA ALA A 131 -2.86 9.38 -12.12
C ALA A 131 -1.44 8.89 -11.77
N LEU A 132 -1.21 8.40 -10.54
CA LEU A 132 0.15 8.06 -10.05
C LEU A 132 0.41 6.57 -9.83
N GLY A 133 -0.62 5.75 -9.58
CA GLY A 133 -0.47 4.30 -9.43
C GLY A 133 -1.75 3.58 -9.82
N ARG A 134 -1.72 2.75 -10.85
CA ARG A 134 -2.90 1.99 -11.28
C ARG A 134 -2.89 0.62 -10.60
N PRO A 135 -3.95 0.24 -9.85
CA PRO A 135 -4.02 -1.07 -9.22
C PRO A 135 -4.06 -2.15 -10.29
N LEU A 136 -3.05 -3.02 -10.29
CA LEU A 136 -2.99 -4.19 -11.17
C LEU A 136 -3.20 -5.43 -10.32
N PRO A 137 -4.32 -6.15 -10.48
CA PRO A 137 -4.52 -7.41 -9.79
C PRO A 137 -3.58 -8.45 -10.41
N LEU A 138 -2.44 -8.73 -9.77
CA LEU A 138 -1.44 -9.66 -10.32
C LEU A 138 -0.85 -10.67 -9.33
N VAL A 139 -1.31 -10.72 -8.09
CA VAL A 139 -0.76 -11.67 -7.11
C VAL A 139 -1.30 -13.10 -7.31
N GLY A 140 -2.28 -13.30 -8.21
CA GLY A 140 -2.94 -14.59 -8.42
C GLY A 140 -3.75 -15.02 -7.19
N LYS A 141 -4.59 -16.04 -7.32
CA LYS A 141 -5.38 -16.54 -6.17
C LYS A 141 -4.46 -17.19 -5.12
N ASN A 142 -4.66 -16.85 -3.85
CA ASN A 142 -3.92 -17.34 -2.69
C ASN A 142 -2.40 -17.17 -2.83
N ALA A 143 -1.94 -15.95 -3.11
CA ALA A 143 -0.53 -15.67 -3.42
C ALA A 143 0.07 -16.57 -4.52
N GLY A 144 -0.74 -16.97 -5.50
CA GLY A 144 -0.35 -17.89 -6.56
C GLY A 144 -0.36 -19.38 -6.19
N GLN A 145 -0.68 -19.76 -4.95
CA GLN A 145 -0.73 -21.17 -4.52
C GLN A 145 -2.00 -21.89 -4.99
N SER A 146 -3.07 -21.15 -5.28
CA SER A 146 -4.34 -21.71 -5.76
C SER A 146 -4.55 -21.45 -7.25
N VAL A 147 -3.44 -21.28 -7.97
CA VAL A 147 -3.40 -21.08 -9.41
C VAL A 147 -3.01 -22.40 -10.06
N LYS A 148 -3.85 -22.89 -10.99
CA LYS A 148 -3.60 -24.17 -11.69
C LYS A 148 -2.38 -24.11 -12.60
N ASP A 149 -2.26 -23.03 -13.35
CA ASP A 149 -1.18 -22.73 -14.29
C ASP A 149 -1.12 -21.22 -14.57
N GLY A 150 -0.19 -20.77 -15.41
CA GLY A 150 -0.02 -19.34 -15.74
C GLY A 150 -1.29 -18.63 -16.26
N ASN A 151 -2.28 -19.36 -16.77
CA ASN A 151 -3.53 -18.81 -17.29
C ASN A 151 -4.62 -18.63 -16.19
N ASP A 152 -4.46 -19.22 -14.99
CA ASP A 152 -5.43 -19.13 -13.88
C ASP A 152 -5.13 -17.98 -12.90
N MET A 153 -4.29 -17.04 -13.30
CA MET A 153 -3.92 -15.86 -12.48
C MET A 153 -5.01 -14.76 -12.44
N GLY A 154 -6.06 -14.83 -13.27
CA GLY A 154 -7.15 -13.84 -13.38
C GLY A 154 -7.21 -13.16 -14.76
N HIS A 155 -8.40 -13.12 -15.37
CA HIS A 155 -8.61 -12.80 -16.80
C HIS A 155 -9.00 -11.35 -17.13
N ALA A 156 -9.03 -10.42 -16.17
CA ALA A 156 -8.69 -9.05 -16.57
C ALA A 156 -7.21 -9.15 -16.91
N ASN A 157 -6.84 -9.10 -18.19
CA ASN A 157 -5.48 -9.37 -18.62
C ASN A 157 -4.62 -8.21 -18.10
N ALA A 158 -4.22 -8.28 -16.83
CA ALA A 158 -3.59 -7.20 -16.09
C ALA A 158 -2.31 -6.79 -16.81
N LEU A 159 -1.66 -7.72 -17.50
CA LEU A 159 -0.59 -7.45 -18.44
C LEU A 159 -1.03 -6.59 -19.63
N GLN A 160 -2.16 -6.86 -20.28
CA GLN A 160 -2.67 -6.00 -21.37
C GLN A 160 -3.10 -4.63 -20.86
N THR A 161 -3.79 -4.54 -19.72
CA THR A 161 -4.13 -3.26 -19.10
C THR A 161 -2.86 -2.48 -18.76
N PHE A 162 -1.86 -3.15 -18.20
CA PHE A 162 -0.58 -2.53 -17.87
C PHE A 162 0.16 -2.08 -19.12
N LYS A 163 0.25 -2.94 -20.16
CA LYS A 163 0.82 -2.57 -21.47
C LYS A 163 0.12 -1.34 -22.04
N ALA A 164 -1.21 -1.31 -22.04
CA ALA A 164 -1.98 -0.16 -22.54
C ALA A 164 -1.67 1.14 -21.79
N VAL A 165 -1.38 1.08 -20.48
CA VAL A 165 -0.97 2.23 -19.68
C VAL A 165 0.45 2.67 -20.04
N LEU A 166 1.38 1.71 -20.15
CA LEU A 166 2.77 1.97 -20.53
C LEU A 166 2.87 2.54 -21.95
N ASP A 167 2.01 2.08 -22.88
CA ASP A 167 1.94 2.55 -24.26
C ASP A 167 1.49 4.02 -24.38
N GLN A 168 0.89 4.60 -23.33
CA GLN A 168 0.62 6.05 -23.26
C GLN A 168 1.86 6.86 -22.85
N GLY A 169 3.02 6.22 -22.65
CA GLY A 169 4.25 6.85 -22.20
C GLY A 169 4.35 7.02 -20.68
N TRP A 170 3.47 6.38 -19.91
CA TRP A 170 3.55 6.43 -18.45
C TRP A 170 4.74 5.62 -17.94
N SER A 171 5.53 6.23 -17.06
CA SER A 171 6.57 5.57 -16.27
C SER A 171 6.46 6.07 -14.83
N GLY A 172 6.28 5.16 -13.87
CA GLY A 172 6.06 5.56 -12.50
C GLY A 172 6.10 4.41 -11.52
N ILE A 173 5.39 4.60 -10.41
CA ILE A 173 5.36 3.62 -9.32
C ILE A 173 4.20 2.64 -9.56
N VAL A 174 4.51 1.35 -9.47
CA VAL A 174 3.56 0.26 -9.51
C VAL A 174 3.41 -0.30 -8.10
N MET A 175 2.18 -0.33 -7.59
CA MET A 175 1.86 -0.81 -6.25
C MET A 175 1.09 -2.13 -6.36
N PHE A 176 1.60 -3.19 -5.73
CA PHE A 176 0.83 -4.41 -5.56
C PHE A 176 -0.16 -4.23 -4.40
N ALA A 177 -1.43 -4.43 -4.71
CA ALA A 177 -2.51 -4.45 -3.74
C ALA A 177 -3.36 -5.72 -3.94
N PHE A 178 -3.60 -6.44 -2.85
CA PHE A 178 -4.33 -7.71 -2.83
C PHE A 178 -5.00 -7.90 -1.47
N PHE A 179 -6.20 -8.50 -1.49
CA PHE A 179 -7.06 -8.62 -0.31
C PHE A 179 -7.71 -10.00 -0.29
N GLU A 180 -7.08 -10.93 0.41
CA GLU A 180 -7.57 -12.29 0.59
C GLU A 180 -7.90 -12.54 2.05
N VAL A 181 -8.93 -11.86 2.57
CA VAL A 181 -9.28 -11.78 4.00
C VAL A 181 -9.20 -13.15 4.69
N LEU A 182 -9.84 -14.18 4.13
CA LEU A 182 -9.88 -15.52 4.71
C LEU A 182 -8.51 -16.21 4.81
N ARG A 183 -7.53 -15.78 4.01
CA ARG A 183 -6.17 -16.32 3.96
C ARG A 183 -5.16 -15.44 4.70
N MET A 184 -5.48 -14.17 4.91
CA MET A 184 -4.60 -13.16 5.51
C MET A 184 -4.95 -12.85 6.97
N SER A 185 -6.14 -13.21 7.44
CA SER A 185 -6.61 -13.03 8.82
C SER A 185 -6.09 -14.05 9.85
N PRO A 186 -5.65 -15.28 9.49
CA PRO A 186 -5.06 -16.18 10.49
C PRO A 186 -3.84 -15.57 11.18
N ALA A 187 -3.62 -15.93 12.44
CA ALA A 187 -2.44 -15.51 13.22
C ALA A 187 -1.19 -16.34 12.84
N ASP A 188 -0.79 -16.32 11.57
CA ASP A 188 0.44 -16.96 11.07
C ASP A 188 1.48 -15.89 10.71
N PRO A 189 2.59 -15.76 11.47
CA PRO A 189 3.59 -14.72 11.24
C PRO A 189 4.31 -14.82 9.89
N ASN A 190 4.12 -15.91 9.14
CA ASN A 190 4.68 -16.08 7.80
C ASN A 190 3.80 -15.50 6.70
N ILE A 191 2.54 -15.14 6.98
CA ILE A 191 1.61 -14.55 6.00
C ILE A 191 2.24 -13.33 5.30
N PRO A 192 2.77 -12.32 6.00
CA PRO A 192 3.43 -11.17 5.37
C PRO A 192 4.52 -11.55 4.37
N TYR A 193 5.38 -12.51 4.74
CA TYR A 193 6.48 -12.98 3.90
C TYR A 193 5.97 -13.73 2.66
N LYS A 194 4.95 -14.57 2.80
CA LYS A 194 4.34 -15.30 1.67
C LYS A 194 3.86 -14.32 0.60
N TYR A 195 3.17 -13.28 1.03
CA TYR A 195 2.59 -12.30 0.13
C TYR A 195 3.62 -11.32 -0.45
N ALA A 196 4.59 -10.86 0.35
CA ALA A 196 5.71 -10.05 -0.15
C ALA A 196 6.52 -10.82 -1.21
N ASN A 197 6.82 -12.10 -0.97
CA ASN A 197 7.49 -12.94 -1.96
C ASN A 197 6.63 -13.19 -3.21
N GLY A 198 5.31 -13.33 -3.03
CA GLY A 198 4.36 -13.41 -4.14
C GLY A 198 4.40 -12.17 -5.03
N ALA A 199 4.42 -10.97 -4.42
CA ALA A 199 4.56 -9.70 -5.14
C ALA A 199 5.88 -9.61 -5.90
N ALA A 200 7.01 -10.00 -5.29
CA ALA A 200 8.32 -10.00 -5.96
C ALA A 200 8.36 -10.98 -7.16
N LEU A 201 7.72 -12.14 -7.03
CA LEU A 201 7.56 -13.09 -8.15
C LEU A 201 6.68 -12.50 -9.27
N SER A 202 5.61 -11.80 -8.90
CA SER A 202 4.72 -11.10 -9.82
C SER A 202 5.43 -9.98 -10.58
N GLU A 203 6.27 -9.18 -9.91
CA GLU A 203 7.15 -8.19 -10.54
C GLU A 203 8.04 -8.83 -11.60
N LYS A 204 8.78 -9.88 -11.23
CA LYS A 204 9.67 -10.60 -12.16
C LYS A 204 8.91 -11.08 -13.40
N ARG A 205 7.74 -11.69 -13.20
CA ARG A 205 6.91 -12.21 -14.30
C ARG A 205 6.37 -11.11 -15.21
N LEU A 206 6.00 -9.95 -14.66
CA LEU A 206 5.58 -8.79 -15.46
C LEU A 206 6.73 -8.31 -16.34
N LEU A 207 7.91 -8.09 -15.76
CA LEU A 207 9.07 -7.63 -16.49
C LEU A 207 9.45 -8.60 -17.63
N GLU A 208 9.44 -9.91 -17.37
CA GLU A 208 9.66 -10.94 -18.39
C GLU A 208 8.60 -10.91 -19.51
N ALA A 209 7.32 -10.68 -19.16
CA ALA A 209 6.23 -10.65 -20.13
C ALA A 209 6.14 -9.34 -20.92
N LEU A 210 6.71 -8.25 -20.39
CA LEU A 210 6.83 -6.96 -21.07
C LEU A 210 7.98 -6.93 -22.10
N GLN A 211 8.98 -7.79 -21.93
CA GLN A 211 10.12 -7.94 -22.85
C GLN A 211 9.83 -8.87 -24.04
N LYS A 212 8.72 -9.61 -24.01
CA LYS A 212 8.20 -10.43 -25.11
C LYS A 212 7.26 -9.63 -26.01
#